data_AF-A0A940F289-F1
#
_entry.id   AF-A0A940F289-F1
#
_cell.length_a   1.000
_cell.length_b   1.000
_cell.length_c   1.000
_cell.angle_alpha   90.00
_cell.angle_beta   90.00
_cell.angle_gamma   90.00
#
_symmetry.space_group_name_H-M   'P 1'
#
loop_
_entity.id
_entity.type
_entity.pdbx_description
1 polymer ?
#
loop_
_entity_poly.entity_id
_entity_poly.type
_entity_poly.pdbx_seq_one_letter_code
_entity_poly.pdbx_strand_id
1 'polypeptide(L)'
;MDASTAEELNTLEAAAATASRARKIAHDKLVRAFRAQLEGVGPGPSEAQLRSFARLAMAERALQKELRCAGERIGAAECMPAAPDVVQ
;
A
#
# COMPACT_ATOMS: atom_id res chain seq x y z
N MET A 1 -2.29 25.41 -9.77
CA MET A 1 -2.94 24.24 -9.16
C MET A 1 -4.36 24.65 -8.85
N ASP A 2 -5.35 24.01 -9.46
CA ASP A 2 -6.77 24.33 -9.20
C ASP A 2 -7.26 23.57 -7.95
N ALA A 3 -8.36 24.01 -7.36
CA ALA A 3 -8.90 23.39 -6.14
C ALA A 3 -9.29 21.91 -6.36
N SER A 4 -9.69 21.55 -7.58
CA SER A 4 -10.09 20.19 -7.97
C SER A 4 -8.92 19.21 -7.91
N THR A 5 -7.76 19.58 -8.47
CA THR A 5 -6.55 18.74 -8.47
C THR A 5 -5.96 18.54 -7.08
N ALA A 6 -6.05 19.56 -6.21
CA ALA A 6 -5.63 19.44 -4.82
C ALA A 6 -6.53 18.49 -4.00
N GLU A 7 -7.84 18.54 -4.23
CA GLU A 7 -8.80 17.64 -3.58
C GLU A 7 -8.64 16.19 -4.05
N GLU A 8 -8.44 15.96 -5.35
CA GLU A 8 -8.14 14.64 -5.91
C GLU A 8 -6.85 14.05 -5.33
N LEU A 9 -5.77 14.84 -5.22
CA LEU A 9 -4.51 14.40 -4.64
C LEU A 9 -4.67 14.00 -3.16
N ASN A 10 -5.32 14.85 -2.37
CA ASN A 10 -5.60 14.57 -0.96
C ASN A 10 -6.46 13.30 -0.78
N THR A 11 -7.43 13.08 -1.69
CA THR A 11 -8.25 11.87 -1.70
C THR A 11 -7.41 10.62 -2.00
N LEU A 12 -6.51 10.68 -2.98
CA LEU A 12 -5.59 9.59 -3.29
C LEU A 12 -4.62 9.30 -2.14
N GLU A 13 -4.09 10.32 -1.48
CA GLU A 13 -3.23 10.17 -0.30
C GLU A 13 -3.97 9.47 0.85
N ALA A 14 -5.19 9.92 1.16
CA ALA A 14 -6.03 9.32 2.19
C ALA A 14 -6.38 7.86 1.88
N ALA A 15 -6.68 7.55 0.61
CA ALA A 15 -6.94 6.20 0.14
C ALA A 15 -5.70 5.31 0.25
N ALA A 16 -4.54 5.77 -0.21
CA ALA A 16 -3.27 5.05 -0.11
C ALA A 16 -2.91 4.75 1.35
N ALA A 17 -3.01 5.75 2.24
CA ALA A 17 -2.77 5.58 3.66
C ALA A 17 -3.73 4.56 4.31
N THR A 18 -5.00 4.58 3.90
CA THR A 18 -6.01 3.61 4.37
C THR A 18 -5.69 2.19 3.89
N ALA A 19 -5.31 2.01 2.63
CA ALA A 19 -4.90 0.73 2.09
C ALA A 19 -3.66 0.17 2.80
N SER A 20 -2.64 1.01 3.06
CA SER A 20 -1.46 0.65 3.86
C SER A 20 -1.83 0.17 5.27
N ARG A 21 -2.70 0.90 5.98
CA ARG A 21 -3.18 0.51 7.31
C ARG A 21 -3.93 -0.83 7.26
N ALA A 22 -4.83 -1.00 6.30
CA ALA A 22 -5.59 -2.22 6.13
C ALA A 22 -4.69 -3.43 5.85
N ARG A 23 -3.72 -3.29 4.93
CA ARG A 23 -2.74 -4.34 4.64
C ARG A 23 -1.92 -4.70 5.88
N LYS A 24 -1.46 -3.70 6.66
CA LYS A 24 -0.71 -3.94 7.91
C LYS A 24 -1.53 -4.74 8.93
N ILE A 25 -2.80 -4.38 9.13
CA ILE A 25 -3.72 -5.15 10.00
C ILE A 25 -3.87 -6.59 9.51
N ALA A 26 -4.02 -6.81 8.20
CA ALA A 26 -4.12 -8.15 7.62
C ALA A 26 -2.82 -8.95 7.80
N HIS A 27 -1.66 -8.31 7.62
CA HIS A 27 -0.35 -8.91 7.87
C HIS A 27 -0.19 -9.36 9.33
N ASP A 28 -0.52 -8.49 10.30
CA ASP A 28 -0.41 -8.81 11.72
C ASP A 28 -1.29 -10.01 12.09
N LYS A 29 -2.49 -10.12 11.49
CA LYS A 29 -3.37 -11.29 11.64
C LYS A 29 -2.73 -12.57 11.09
N LEU A 30 -2.10 -12.50 9.91
CA LEU A 30 -1.40 -13.64 9.33
C LEU A 30 -0.21 -14.08 10.19
N VAL A 31 0.60 -13.14 10.65
CA VAL A 31 1.76 -13.43 11.52
C VAL A 31 1.32 -14.11 12.81
N ARG A 32 0.24 -13.64 13.45
CA ARG A 32 -0.32 -14.28 14.65
C ARG A 32 -0.82 -15.70 14.37
N ALA A 33 -1.52 -15.92 13.25
CA ALA A 33 -2.01 -17.24 12.88
C ALA A 33 -0.87 -18.22 12.57
N PHE A 34 0.16 -17.79 11.84
CA PHE A 34 1.35 -18.61 11.61
C PHE A 34 2.08 -18.94 12.91
N ARG A 35 2.21 -17.97 13.82
CA ARG A 35 2.82 -18.23 15.14
C ARG A 35 2.03 -19.26 15.93
N ALA A 36 0.70 -19.13 15.98
CA ALA A 36 -0.16 -20.09 16.68
C ALA A 36 -0.05 -21.51 16.10
N GLN A 37 0.10 -21.64 14.78
CA GLN A 37 0.34 -22.92 14.12
C GLN A 37 1.70 -23.52 14.50
N LEU A 38 2.77 -22.72 14.49
CA LEU A 38 4.11 -23.16 14.86
C LEU A 38 4.21 -23.57 16.32
N GLU A 39 3.46 -22.93 17.20
CA GLU A 39 3.37 -23.25 18.63
C GLU A 39 2.39 -24.39 18.93
N GLY A 40 1.66 -24.91 17.93
CA GLY A 40 0.69 -25.99 18.10
C GLY A 40 -0.60 -25.60 18.85
N VAL A 41 -0.86 -24.30 19.03
CA VAL A 41 -1.99 -23.74 19.80
C VAL A 41 -3.18 -23.29 18.94
N GLY A 42 -3.08 -23.40 17.62
CA GLY A 42 -4.19 -23.08 16.72
C GLY A 42 -3.95 -23.45 15.27
N PRO A 43 -4.97 -23.31 14.40
CA PRO A 43 -4.79 -23.50 12.97
C PRO A 43 -3.92 -22.39 12.38
N GLY A 44 -3.26 -22.70 11.27
CA GLY A 44 -2.61 -21.70 10.43
C GLY A 44 -3.60 -20.71 9.82
N PRO A 45 -3.10 -19.69 9.12
CA PRO A 45 -3.95 -18.74 8.44
C PRO A 45 -4.83 -19.43 7.40
N SER A 46 -6.09 -19.02 7.32
CA SER A 46 -7.01 -19.52 6.31
C SER A 46 -6.69 -18.96 4.93
N GLU A 47 -7.09 -19.67 3.88
CA GLU A 47 -6.96 -19.20 2.50
C GLU A 47 -7.68 -17.86 2.29
N ALA A 48 -8.80 -17.63 2.97
CA ALA A 48 -9.52 -16.35 2.93
C ALA A 48 -8.67 -15.19 3.48
N GLN A 49 -7.91 -15.42 4.56
CA GLN A 49 -6.99 -14.43 5.10
C GLN A 49 -5.83 -14.13 4.14
N LEU A 50 -5.25 -15.16 3.53
CA LEU A 50 -4.19 -15.02 2.53
C LEU A 50 -4.67 -14.22 1.31
N ARG A 51 -5.85 -14.56 0.77
CA ARG A 51 -6.48 -13.84 -0.36
C ARG A 51 -6.79 -12.39 0.00
N SER A 52 -7.27 -12.13 1.21
CA SER A 52 -7.57 -10.77 1.67
C SER A 52 -6.30 -9.93 1.76
N PHE A 53 -5.22 -10.47 2.32
CA PHE A 53 -3.93 -9.79 2.35
C PHE A 53 -3.41 -9.48 0.93
N ALA A 54 -3.46 -10.44 0.02
CA ALA A 54 -3.02 -10.24 -1.36
C ALA A 54 -3.81 -9.12 -2.07
N ARG A 55 -5.14 -9.10 -1.90
CA ARG A 55 -6.00 -8.04 -2.45
C ARG A 55 -5.65 -6.66 -1.90
N LEU A 56 -5.42 -6.56 -0.59
CA LEU A 56 -5.03 -5.30 0.05
C LEU A 56 -3.66 -4.83 -0.43
N ALA A 57 -2.69 -5.73 -0.61
CA ALA A 57 -1.38 -5.39 -1.14
C ALA A 57 -1.44 -4.90 -2.60
N MET A 58 -2.28 -5.52 -3.44
CA MET A 58 -2.51 -5.04 -4.80
C MET A 58 -3.18 -3.67 -4.83
N ALA A 59 -4.21 -3.45 -4.00
CA ALA A 59 -4.89 -2.17 -3.90
C ALA A 59 -3.96 -1.05 -3.41
N GLU A 60 -3.15 -1.32 -2.38
CA GLU A 60 -2.14 -0.38 -1.89
C GLU A 60 -1.15 0.00 -2.99
N ARG A 61 -0.63 -0.99 -3.73
CA ARG A 61 0.31 -0.75 -4.83
C ARG A 61 -0.32 0.06 -5.97
N ALA A 62 -1.58 -0.22 -6.31
CA ALA A 62 -2.31 0.53 -7.34
C ALA A 62 -2.47 2.00 -6.93
N LEU A 63 -2.92 2.26 -5.70
CA LEU A 63 -3.09 3.61 -5.16
C LEU A 63 -1.76 4.37 -5.08
N GLN A 64 -0.68 3.71 -4.66
CA GLN A 64 0.66 4.33 -4.66
C GLN A 64 1.13 4.71 -6.07
N LYS A 65 0.83 3.87 -7.08
CA LYS A 65 1.14 4.18 -8.48
C LYS A 65 0.32 5.38 -8.97
N GLU A 66 -0.99 5.39 -8.68
CA GLU A 66 -1.87 6.50 -9.05
C GLU A 66 -1.44 7.81 -8.38
N LEU A 67 -1.13 7.78 -7.09
CA LEU A 67 -0.64 8.94 -6.35
C LEU A 67 0.66 9.48 -6.94
N ARG A 68 1.61 8.60 -7.29
CA ARG A 68 2.85 8.99 -7.98
C ARG A 68 2.55 9.65 -9.33
N CYS A 69 1.73 9.02 -10.16
CA CYS A 69 1.38 9.57 -11.47
C CYS A 69 0.59 10.87 -11.37
N ALA A 70 -0.21 11.08 -10.32
CA ALA A 70 -0.89 12.34 -10.06
C ALA A 70 0.12 13.42 -9.60
N GLY A 71 1.03 13.06 -8.70
CA GLY A 71 2.15 13.91 -8.28
C GLY A 71 3.05 14.33 -9.44
N GLU A 72 3.37 13.43 -10.36
CA GLU A 72 4.14 13.74 -11.59
C GLU A 72 3.38 14.69 -12.53
N ARG A 73 2.07 14.52 -12.67
CA ARG A 73 1.21 15.41 -13.47
C ARG A 73 1.14 16.82 -12.91
N ILE A 74 1.12 16.95 -11.58
CA ILE A 74 1.08 18.24 -10.87
C ILE A 74 2.49 18.84 -10.76
N GLY A 75 3.50 17.99 -10.62
CA GLY A 75 4.90 18.30 -10.35
C GLY A 75 5.81 18.35 -11.58
N ALA A 76 5.28 18.37 -12.81
CA ALA A 76 6.08 18.64 -14.01
C ALA A 76 6.77 20.05 -14.01
N ALA A 77 6.62 20.83 -12.94
CA ALA A 77 7.36 22.07 -12.69
C ALA A 77 8.60 21.89 -11.79
N GLU A 78 8.72 20.82 -11.01
CA GLU A 78 9.88 20.59 -10.14
C GLU A 78 10.48 19.21 -10.40
N CYS A 79 11.43 19.19 -11.33
CA CYS A 79 12.39 18.12 -11.55
C CYS A 79 12.81 17.47 -10.23
N MET A 80 12.31 16.27 -9.94
CA MET A 80 13.02 15.40 -9.02
C MET A 80 14.33 14.99 -9.70
N PRO A 81 15.48 15.06 -9.01
CA PRO A 81 16.67 14.39 -9.51
C PRO A 81 16.37 12.89 -9.51
N ALA A 82 16.67 12.25 -10.62
CA ALA A 82 16.62 10.80 -10.75
C ALA A 82 17.26 10.14 -9.53
N ALA A 83 16.58 9.16 -8.95
CA ALA A 83 17.19 8.30 -7.94
C ALA A 83 18.53 7.80 -8.49
N PRO A 84 19.64 7.85 -7.72
CA PRO A 84 20.88 7.30 -8.20
C PRO A 84 20.67 5.80 -8.44
N ASP A 85 21.03 5.38 -9.65
CA ASP A 85 21.32 4.00 -9.98
C ASP A 85 22.22 3.43 -8.90
N VAL A 86 21.67 2.61 -8.00
CA VAL A 86 22.50 1.77 -7.14
C VAL A 86 22.85 0.55 -7.98
N VAL A 87 23.94 0.72 -8.71
CA VAL A 87 24.70 -0.34 -9.38
C VAL A 87 25.26 -1.29 -8.33
N GLN A 88 24.91 -2.57 -8.51
CA GLN A 88 25.56 -3.83 -8.08
C GLN A 88 25.69 -4.14 -6.58
#